data_AF-A0A433SLU7-F1
#
_entry.id   AF-A0A433SLU7-F1
#
_cell.length_a   1.000
_cell.length_b   1.000
_cell.length_c   1.000
_cell.angle_alpha   90.00
_cell.angle_beta   90.00
_cell.angle_gamma   90.00
#
_symmetry.space_group_name_H-M   'P 1'
#
loop_
_entity.id
_entity.type
_entity.pdbx_description
1 polymer ?
#
loop_
_entity_poly.entity_id
_entity_poly.type
_entity_poly.pdbx_seq_one_letter_code
_entity_poly.pdbx_strand_id
1 'polypeptide(L)'
;MAETLQLLKCGVRFEPPTLVLSYKDWKSGKLRRRSMPLRNFNKNTGVERIIDDLNSNPRHSRYIRLLSSAQLQRLLTIVKDKLSGLSLEASIARNNAMDTINPEENLNRVDPETLQRKKLIMDTSFEQKRKKPGDPDFQYNVEVDFETAVVETSGWDSEESDVDF
;
A
#
# COMPACT_ATOMS: atom_id res chain seq x y z
N MET A 1 13.10 9.30 16.29
CA MET A 1 13.12 8.20 17.28
C MET A 1 13.60 6.95 16.57
N ALA A 2 14.82 6.48 16.85
CA ALA A 2 15.34 5.27 16.22
C ALA A 2 14.46 4.07 16.63
N GLU A 3 13.78 3.46 15.66
CA GLU A 3 12.94 2.30 15.93
C GLU A 3 13.84 1.10 16.25
N THR A 4 13.93 0.77 17.54
CA THR A 4 14.76 -0.34 18.03
C THR A 4 14.17 -1.72 17.74
N LEU A 5 13.16 -1.80 16.87
CA LEU A 5 12.38 -2.99 16.59
C LEU A 5 12.48 -3.30 15.11
N GLN A 6 12.76 -4.55 14.78
CA GLN A 6 12.77 -5.04 13.42
C GLN A 6 11.61 -6.02 13.22
N LEU A 7 10.71 -5.72 12.29
CA LEU A 7 9.66 -6.66 11.90
C LEU A 7 10.27 -7.86 11.18
N LEU A 8 9.81 -9.06 11.53
CA LEU A 8 10.22 -10.30 10.87
C LEU A 8 9.08 -10.96 10.11
N LYS A 9 7.94 -11.14 10.79
CA LYS A 9 6.75 -11.77 10.20
C LYS A 9 5.49 -11.08 10.72
N CYS A 10 4.46 -11.07 9.90
CA CYS A 10 3.12 -10.64 10.28
C CYS A 10 2.11 -11.68 9.81
N GLY A 11 0.97 -11.75 10.50
CA GLY A 11 -0.12 -12.62 10.12
C GLY A 11 -1.38 -12.26 10.88
N VAL A 12 -2.45 -12.97 10.56
CA VAL A 12 -3.77 -12.78 11.19
C VAL A 12 -4.28 -14.09 11.74
N ARG A 13 -5.02 -13.99 12.84
CA ARG A 13 -5.84 -15.06 13.40
C ARG A 13 -7.30 -14.70 13.19
N PHE A 14 -8.11 -15.66 12.78
CA PHE A 14 -9.52 -15.45 12.49
C PHE A 14 -10.43 -15.55 13.73
N GLU A 15 -10.08 -16.42 14.69
CA GLU A 15 -10.92 -16.70 15.86
C GLU A 15 -10.11 -16.58 17.16
N PRO A 16 -10.32 -15.52 17.98
CA PRO A 16 -10.93 -14.25 17.62
C PRO A 16 -10.03 -13.42 16.66
N PRO A 17 -10.60 -12.49 15.87
CA PRO A 17 -9.85 -11.63 14.94
C PRO A 17 -8.67 -10.92 15.62
N THR A 18 -7.44 -11.27 15.24
CA THR A 18 -6.22 -10.76 15.89
C THR A 18 -5.10 -10.57 14.88
N LEU A 19 -4.49 -9.38 14.85
CA LEU A 19 -3.26 -9.12 14.11
C LEU A 19 -2.05 -9.58 14.94
N VAL A 20 -1.20 -10.42 14.37
CA VAL A 20 -0.03 -11.00 15.04
C VAL A 20 1.25 -10.54 14.34
N LEU A 21 2.18 -9.99 15.11
CA LEU A 21 3.49 -9.56 14.63
C LEU A 21 4.60 -10.27 15.39
N SER A 22 5.57 -10.82 14.66
CA SER A 22 6.82 -11.33 15.19
C SER A 22 7.93 -10.34 14.85
N TYR A 23 8.66 -9.89 15.86
CA TYR A 23 9.68 -8.85 15.74
C TYR A 23 10.90 -9.17 16.59
N LYS A 24 12.05 -8.64 16.21
CA LYS A 24 13.28 -8.67 16.99
C LYS A 24 13.47 -7.32 17.67
N ASP A 25 13.70 -7.34 18.97
CA ASP A 25 14.10 -6.14 19.71
C ASP A 25 15.61 -6.01 19.66
N TRP A 26 16.12 -4.95 19.05
CA TRP A 26 17.56 -4.74 18.85
C TRP A 26 18.30 -4.55 20.18
N LYS A 27 17.64 -4.00 21.20
CA LYS A 27 18.25 -3.79 22.52
C LYS A 27 18.49 -5.11 23.25
N SER A 28 17.55 -6.04 23.17
CA SER A 28 17.63 -7.31 23.88
C SER A 28 18.11 -8.48 23.01
N GLY A 29 18.14 -8.32 21.69
CA GLY A 29 18.41 -9.38 20.71
C GLY A 29 17.32 -10.46 20.63
N LYS A 30 16.29 -10.40 21.48
CA LYS A 30 15.27 -11.43 21.63
C LYS A 30 14.17 -11.31 20.58
N LEU A 31 13.70 -12.45 20.11
CA LEU A 31 12.50 -12.58 19.29
C LEU A 31 11.26 -12.46 20.18
N ARG A 32 10.32 -11.62 19.78
CA ARG A 32 9.08 -11.37 20.50
C ARG A 32 7.89 -11.46 19.56
N ARG A 33 6.73 -11.82 20.11
CA ARG A 33 5.45 -11.82 19.41
C ARG A 33 4.50 -10.84 20.06
N ARG A 34 3.92 -9.93 19.28
CA ARG A 34 2.81 -9.06 19.69
C ARG A 34 1.53 -9.59 19.06
N SER A 35 0.48 -9.71 19.87
CA SER A 35 -0.87 -10.04 19.41
C SER A 35 -1.78 -8.85 19.70
N MET A 36 -2.45 -8.32 18.68
CA MET A 36 -3.29 -7.13 18.73
C MET A 36 -4.70 -7.51 18.32
N PRO A 37 -5.63 -7.69 19.28
CA PRO A 37 -7.01 -8.06 18.99
C PRO A 37 -7.72 -6.95 18.21
N LEU A 38 -8.43 -7.32 17.15
CA LEU A 38 -9.25 -6.41 16.35
C LEU A 38 -10.64 -6.36 16.97
N ARG A 39 -10.81 -5.53 18.01
CA ARG A 39 -12.09 -5.37 18.70
C ARG A 39 -13.12 -4.74 17.75
N ASN A 40 -14.37 -5.18 17.83
CA ASN A 40 -15.48 -4.69 17.01
C ASN A 40 -15.30 -4.88 15.50
N PHE A 41 -14.36 -5.73 15.06
CA PHE A 41 -14.13 -6.03 13.65
C PHE A 41 -15.20 -7.02 13.17
N ASN A 42 -16.04 -6.58 12.23
CA ASN A 42 -17.12 -7.38 11.64
C ASN A 42 -17.09 -7.29 10.11
N LYS A 43 -18.00 -8.01 9.43
CA LYS A 43 -18.08 -8.02 7.96
C LYS A 43 -18.42 -6.66 7.33
N ASN A 44 -19.05 -5.75 8.08
CA ASN A 44 -19.50 -4.43 7.63
C ASN A 44 -18.53 -3.30 8.00
N THR A 45 -17.55 -3.55 8.87
CA THR A 45 -16.57 -2.52 9.23
C THR A 45 -15.64 -2.20 8.05
N GLY A 46 -15.44 -0.90 7.81
CA GLY A 46 -14.48 -0.40 6.83
C GLY A 46 -13.05 -0.63 7.31
N VAL A 47 -12.19 -1.15 6.43
CA VAL A 47 -10.82 -1.53 6.77
C VAL A 47 -10.00 -0.31 7.19
N GLU A 48 -10.26 0.82 6.55
CA GLU A 48 -9.60 2.11 6.77
C GLU A 48 -9.76 2.58 8.23
N ARG A 49 -10.99 2.50 8.76
CA ARG A 49 -11.28 2.89 10.15
C ARG A 49 -10.47 2.08 11.15
N ILE A 50 -10.32 0.78 10.91
CA ILE A 50 -9.53 -0.09 11.79
C ILE A 50 -8.03 0.23 11.70
N ILE A 51 -7.54 0.60 10.53
CA ILE A 51 -6.16 1.07 10.37
C ILE A 51 -5.93 2.34 11.20
N ASP A 52 -6.85 3.29 11.15
CA ASP A 52 -6.79 4.53 11.92
C ASP A 52 -6.85 4.27 13.44
N ASP A 53 -7.72 3.36 13.88
CA ASP A 53 -7.81 2.91 15.27
C ASP A 53 -6.51 2.25 15.75
N LEU A 54 -5.88 1.45 14.89
CA LEU A 54 -4.60 0.80 15.18
C LEU A 54 -3.44 1.82 15.27
N ASN A 55 -3.47 2.86 14.43
CA ASN A 55 -2.48 3.94 14.40
C ASN A 55 -2.63 4.92 15.56
N SER A 56 -3.86 5.24 15.96
CA SER A 56 -4.15 6.14 17.08
C SER A 56 -3.88 5.50 18.44
N ASN A 57 -3.98 4.17 18.55
CA ASN A 57 -3.75 3.49 19.81
C ASN A 57 -2.25 3.49 20.20
N PRO A 58 -1.86 4.14 21.31
CA PRO A 58 -0.45 4.27 21.69
C PRO A 58 0.24 2.93 22.02
N ARG A 59 -0.54 1.89 22.32
CA ARG A 59 0.00 0.54 22.60
C ARG A 59 0.34 -0.23 21.32
N HIS A 60 -0.25 0.14 20.19
CA HIS A 60 -0.14 -0.59 18.93
C HIS A 60 0.65 0.21 17.89
N SER A 61 0.50 1.54 17.88
CA SER A 61 1.07 2.45 16.88
C SER A 61 2.55 2.20 16.58
N ARG A 62 3.38 1.99 17.61
CA ARG A 62 4.81 1.68 17.45
C ARG A 62 5.08 0.41 16.63
N TYR A 63 4.23 -0.60 16.73
CA TYR A 63 4.39 -1.84 15.96
C TYR A 63 3.77 -1.74 14.57
N ILE A 64 2.67 -0.99 14.45
CA ILE A 64 1.97 -0.79 13.18
C ILE A 64 2.82 0.02 12.20
N ARG A 65 3.60 1.00 12.69
CA ARG A 65 4.57 1.75 11.87
C ARG A 65 5.65 0.89 11.20
N LEU A 66 5.89 -0.32 11.71
CA LEU A 66 6.83 -1.26 11.10
C LEU A 66 6.26 -1.96 9.86
N LEU A 67 4.94 -1.88 9.63
CA LEU A 67 4.26 -2.47 8.48
C LEU A 67 4.00 -1.40 7.42
N SER A 68 4.02 -1.81 6.15
CA SER A 68 3.48 -0.95 5.09
C SER A 68 1.95 -0.88 5.17
N SER A 69 1.37 0.27 4.83
CA SER A 69 -0.08 0.47 4.79
C SER A 69 -0.77 -0.55 3.88
N ALA A 70 -0.18 -0.84 2.71
CA ALA A 70 -0.69 -1.85 1.78
C ALA A 70 -0.76 -3.26 2.40
N GLN A 71 0.30 -3.66 3.14
CA GLN A 71 0.33 -4.96 3.81
C GLN A 71 -0.69 -5.05 4.95
N LEU A 72 -0.85 -3.98 5.73
CA LEU A 72 -1.85 -3.93 6.79
C LEU A 72 -3.27 -4.01 6.21
N GLN A 73 -3.56 -3.24 5.15
CA GLN A 73 -4.85 -3.28 4.48
C GLN A 73 -5.15 -4.67 3.94
N ARG A 74 -4.20 -5.30 3.24
CA ARG A 74 -4.31 -6.69 2.76
C ARG A 74 -4.67 -7.67 3.88
N LEU A 75 -3.97 -7.62 5.01
CA LEU A 75 -4.23 -8.53 6.14
C LEU A 75 -5.64 -8.34 6.71
N LEU A 76 -6.09 -7.10 6.85
CA LEU A 76 -7.43 -6.80 7.36
C LEU A 76 -8.53 -7.19 6.35
N THR A 77 -8.31 -7.01 5.05
CA THR A 77 -9.23 -7.49 4.01
C THR A 77 -9.37 -9.01 4.08
N ILE A 78 -8.29 -9.76 4.28
CA ILE A 78 -8.35 -11.22 4.44
C ILE A 78 -9.18 -11.63 5.66
N VAL A 79 -9.06 -10.91 6.78
CA VAL A 79 -9.90 -11.15 7.98
C VAL A 79 -11.36 -10.85 7.67
N LYS A 80 -11.65 -9.74 6.98
CA LYS A 80 -13.01 -9.35 6.58
C LYS A 80 -13.65 -10.39 5.65
N ASP A 81 -12.92 -10.86 4.65
CA ASP A 81 -13.35 -11.90 3.73
C ASP A 81 -13.68 -13.21 4.48
N LYS A 82 -12.84 -13.59 5.45
CA LYS A 82 -13.13 -14.78 6.24
C LYS A 82 -14.39 -14.62 7.09
N LEU A 83 -14.64 -13.43 7.64
CA LEU A 83 -15.87 -13.12 8.39
C LEU A 83 -17.13 -13.01 7.50
N SER A 84 -16.98 -12.72 6.22
CA SER A 84 -18.08 -12.77 5.25
C SER A 84 -18.35 -14.16 4.69
N GLY A 85 -17.52 -15.15 5.03
CA GLY A 85 -17.68 -16.55 4.65
C GLY A 85 -16.85 -17.00 3.45
N LEU A 86 -15.98 -16.15 2.91
CA LEU A 86 -15.06 -16.53 1.84
C LEU A 86 -14.00 -17.53 2.34
N SER A 87 -13.58 -18.43 1.45
CA SER A 87 -12.45 -19.32 1.74
C SER A 87 -11.14 -18.52 1.78
N LEU A 88 -10.16 -19.02 2.54
CA LEU A 88 -8.86 -18.38 2.66
C LEU A 88 -8.16 -18.29 1.29
N GLU A 89 -8.23 -19.36 0.51
CA GLU A 89 -7.65 -19.45 -0.83
C GLU A 89 -8.28 -18.45 -1.79
N ALA A 90 -9.62 -18.34 -1.79
CA ALA A 90 -10.33 -17.38 -2.61
C ALA A 90 -10.00 -15.93 -2.20
N SER A 91 -9.91 -15.66 -0.90
CA SER A 91 -9.51 -14.35 -0.39
C SER A 91 -8.08 -14.00 -0.82
N ILE A 92 -7.12 -14.93 -0.69
CA ILE A 92 -5.73 -14.70 -1.12
C ILE A 92 -5.67 -14.45 -2.63
N ALA A 93 -6.38 -15.23 -3.45
CA ALA A 93 -6.43 -15.05 -4.89
C ALA A 93 -7.00 -13.67 -5.28
N ARG A 94 -8.13 -13.27 -4.68
CA ARG A 94 -8.72 -11.94 -4.85
C ARG A 94 -7.73 -10.83 -4.48
N ASN A 95 -7.10 -10.95 -3.31
CA ASN A 95 -6.12 -9.97 -2.83
C ASN A 95 -4.91 -9.87 -3.77
N ASN A 96 -4.38 -10.99 -4.29
CA ASN A 96 -3.29 -10.98 -5.24
C ASN A 96 -3.67 -10.31 -6.57
N ALA A 97 -4.89 -10.53 -7.06
CA ALA A 97 -5.38 -9.86 -8.26
C ALA A 97 -5.48 -8.34 -8.06
N MET A 98 -5.97 -7.89 -6.89
CA MET A 98 -6.02 -6.46 -6.55
C MET A 98 -4.63 -5.83 -6.39
N ASP A 99 -3.66 -6.61 -5.89
CA ASP A 99 -2.29 -6.14 -5.65
C ASP A 99 -1.45 -6.01 -6.94
N THR A 100 -1.92 -6.61 -8.04
CA THR A 100 -1.20 -6.60 -9.31
C THR A 100 -1.45 -5.29 -10.05
N ILE A 101 -0.38 -4.60 -10.44
CA ILE A 101 -0.45 -3.36 -11.23
C ILE A 101 -0.25 -3.74 -12.71
N ASN A 102 -1.28 -3.59 -13.52
CA ASN A 102 -1.21 -3.74 -14.97
C ASN A 102 -1.13 -2.34 -15.63
N PRO A 103 -0.08 -2.04 -16.43
CA PRO A 103 0.06 -0.73 -17.07
C PRO A 103 -1.05 -0.42 -18.08
N GLU A 104 -1.65 -1.43 -18.71
CA GLU A 104 -2.72 -1.27 -19.72
C GLU A 104 -4.12 -1.15 -19.13
N GLU A 105 -4.25 -1.24 -17.81
CA GLU A 105 -5.55 -1.23 -17.16
C GLU A 105 -6.10 0.19 -17.00
N ASN A 106 -7.36 0.38 -17.41
CA ASN A 106 -8.02 1.66 -17.23
C ASN A 106 -8.47 1.88 -15.77
N LEU A 107 -7.61 2.53 -14.98
CA LEU A 107 -7.84 2.82 -13.56
C LEU A 107 -9.04 3.73 -13.29
N ASN A 108 -9.57 4.44 -14.30
CA ASN A 108 -10.76 5.30 -14.13
C ASN A 108 -12.07 4.50 -14.05
N ARG A 109 -12.06 3.23 -14.47
CA ARG A 109 -13.23 2.33 -14.43
C ARG A 109 -13.25 1.40 -13.22
N VAL A 110 -12.18 1.42 -12.44
CA VAL A 110 -11.93 0.52 -11.33
C VAL A 110 -12.66 1.02 -10.07
N ASP A 111 -13.07 0.11 -9.19
CA ASP A 111 -13.78 0.49 -7.96
C ASP A 111 -12.87 1.28 -7.00
N PRO A 112 -13.45 2.12 -6.11
CA PRO A 112 -12.64 2.96 -5.22
C PRO A 112 -11.71 2.19 -4.28
N GLU A 113 -12.11 0.99 -3.81
CA GLU A 113 -11.33 0.18 -2.88
C GLU A 113 -10.08 -0.38 -3.58
N THR A 114 -10.25 -0.97 -4.77
CA THR A 114 -9.13 -1.46 -5.57
C THR A 114 -8.23 -0.33 -6.05
N LEU A 115 -8.79 0.83 -6.42
CA LEU A 115 -8.01 2.01 -6.81
C LEU A 115 -7.12 2.51 -5.67
N GLN A 116 -7.66 2.66 -4.46
CA GLN A 116 -6.89 3.07 -3.30
C GLN A 116 -5.76 2.07 -3.00
N ARG A 117 -6.04 0.78 -3.14
CA ARG A 117 -5.05 -0.27 -2.91
C ARG A 117 -3.90 -0.22 -3.93
N LYS A 118 -4.21 -0.03 -5.21
CA LYS A 118 -3.20 0.12 -6.26
C LYS A 118 -2.34 1.36 -6.03
N LYS A 119 -2.93 2.48 -5.61
CA LYS A 119 -2.17 3.69 -5.23
C LYS A 119 -1.14 3.40 -4.14
N LEU A 120 -1.54 2.71 -3.07
CA LEU A 120 -0.60 2.37 -1.99
C LEU A 120 0.56 1.49 -2.47
N ILE A 121 0.32 0.56 -3.41
CA ILE A 121 1.37 -0.30 -3.96
C ILE A 121 2.28 0.48 -4.93
N MET A 122 1.70 1.39 -5.71
CA MET A 122 2.47 2.31 -6.55
C MET A 122 3.39 3.17 -5.68
N ASP A 123 2.86 3.77 -4.61
CA ASP A 123 3.63 4.61 -3.68
C ASP A 123 4.78 3.82 -3.04
N THR A 124 4.53 2.60 -2.55
CA THR A 124 5.60 1.78 -1.95
C THR A 124 6.66 1.39 -2.98
N SER A 125 6.26 1.03 -4.20
CA SER A 125 7.19 0.67 -5.28
C SER A 125 8.00 1.87 -5.77
N PHE A 126 7.38 3.06 -5.78
CA PHE A 126 8.02 4.31 -6.15
C PHE A 126 9.09 4.69 -5.13
N GLU A 127 8.75 4.73 -3.83
CA GLU A 127 9.71 5.10 -2.78
C GLU A 127 10.90 4.13 -2.68
N GLN A 128 10.70 2.85 -3.03
CA GLN A 128 11.79 1.88 -3.11
C GLN A 128 12.75 2.12 -4.28
N LYS A 129 12.22 2.57 -5.43
CA LYS A 129 12.99 2.80 -6.67
C LYS A 129 13.44 4.24 -6.84
N ARG A 130 12.97 5.14 -5.99
CA ARG A 130 13.27 6.57 -6.03
C ARG A 130 14.75 6.80 -5.77
N LYS A 131 15.47 7.25 -6.80
CA LYS A 131 16.86 7.71 -6.70
C LYS A 131 16.91 9.02 -5.90
N LYS A 132 17.75 9.07 -4.87
CA LYS A 132 17.91 10.22 -3.99
C LYS A 132 19.29 10.86 -4.19
N PRO A 133 19.43 12.17 -3.92
CA PRO A 133 20.74 12.81 -3.90
C PRO A 133 21.67 12.06 -2.94
N GLY A 134 22.73 11.46 -3.47
CA GLY A 134 23.67 10.61 -2.72
C GLY A 134 23.71 9.15 -3.17
N ASP A 135 22.74 8.68 -3.96
CA ASP A 135 22.83 7.37 -4.60
C ASP A 135 23.85 7.41 -5.76
N PRO A 136 24.61 6.32 -6.01
CA PRO A 136 25.63 6.31 -7.06
C PRO A 136 25.07 6.59 -8.47
N ASP A 137 23.81 6.20 -8.71
CA ASP A 137 23.11 6.37 -9.99
C ASP A 137 22.27 7.66 -10.05
N PHE A 138 22.38 8.54 -9.05
CA PHE A 138 21.67 9.81 -9.03
C PHE A 138 22.37 10.81 -9.96
N GLN A 139 21.66 11.29 -10.96
CA GLN A 139 22.14 12.29 -11.91
C GLN A 139 21.20 13.50 -11.85
N TYR A 140 21.79 14.69 -11.78
CA TYR A 140 21.04 15.93 -11.95
C TYR A 140 20.77 16.16 -13.43
N ASN A 141 19.60 16.71 -13.76
CA ASN A 141 19.22 17.10 -15.12
C ASN A 141 19.40 15.96 -16.13
N VAL A 142 18.80 14.80 -15.86
CA VAL A 142 18.72 13.71 -16.84
C VAL A 142 17.88 14.20 -18.03
N GLU A 143 18.55 14.61 -19.09
CA GLU A 143 17.93 14.91 -20.37
C GLU A 143 17.72 13.58 -21.10
N VAL A 144 16.47 13.32 -21.49
CA VAL A 144 16.10 12.14 -22.27
C VAL A 144 15.50 12.65 -23.56
N ASP A 145 16.18 12.39 -24.67
CA ASP A 145 15.62 12.60 -25.99
C ASP A 145 14.59 11.51 -26.23
N PHE A 146 13.31 11.87 -26.16
CA PHE A 146 12.25 10.99 -26.62
C PHE A 146 12.44 10.82 -28.13
N GLU A 147 12.50 9.58 -28.61
CA GLU A 147 12.51 9.31 -30.04
C GLU A 147 11.33 10.08 -30.67
N THR A 148 11.60 10.76 -31.79
CA THR A 148 10.64 11.52 -32.59
C THR A 148 9.65 10.57 -33.27
N ALA A 149 8.90 9.80 -32.48
CA ALA A 149 7.61 9.31 -32.88
C ALA A 149 6.76 10.55 -33.19
N VAL A 150 6.20 10.58 -34.41
CA VAL A 150 5.28 11.58 -34.97
C VAL A 150 4.74 12.48 -33.87
N VAL A 151 5.22 13.74 -33.80
CA VAL A 151 4.68 14.75 -32.89
C VAL A 151 3.19 14.80 -33.14
N GLU A 152 2.40 14.18 -32.27
CA GLU A 152 0.96 14.26 -32.34
C GLU A 152 0.60 15.71 -32.08
N THR A 153 0.23 16.42 -33.14
CA THR A 153 -0.25 17.80 -33.05
C THR A 153 -1.54 17.77 -32.24
N SER A 154 -1.43 17.98 -30.94
CA SER A 154 -2.59 18.15 -30.07
C SER A 154 -3.28 19.43 -30.51
N GLY A 155 -4.62 19.48 -30.53
CA GLY A 155 -5.35 20.69 -30.96
C GLY A 155 -5.10 21.96 -30.13
N TRP A 156 -4.25 21.86 -29.10
CA TRP A 156 -3.69 22.97 -28.33
C TRP A 156 -2.50 23.64 -29.02
N ASP A 157 -1.79 22.93 -29.90
CA ASP A 157 -0.67 23.44 -30.71
C ASP A 157 -1.15 24.08 -32.03
N SER A 158 -2.44 24.02 -32.32
CA SER A 158 -3.03 24.75 -33.44
C SER A 158 -3.14 26.22 -33.04
N GLU A 159 -2.18 27.04 -33.51
CA GLU A 159 -2.26 28.50 -33.50
C GLU A 159 -3.43 28.98 -34.40
N GLU A 160 -4.67 28.80 -33.94
CA GLU A 160 -5.84 29.47 -34.52
C GLU A 160 -6.36 30.47 -33.48
N SER A 161 -5.54 31.50 -33.24
CA SER A 161 -5.94 32.70 -32.52
C SER A 161 -6.21 33.84 -33.51
N ASP A 162 -7.24 33.70 -34.35
CA ASP A 162 -7.86 34.84 -35.02
C ASP A 162 -9.00 35.35 -34.14
N VAL A 163 -8.61 36.10 -33.10
CA VAL A 163 -9.51 37.05 -32.43
C VAL A 163 -9.41 38.39 -33.17
N ASP A 164 -10.21 38.53 -34.23
CA ASP A 164 -10.49 39.83 -34.83
C ASP A 164 -11.32 40.66 -33.82
N PHE A 165 -10.77 41.81 -33.43
CA PHE A 165 -11.40 42.84 -32.60
C PHE A 165 -12.38 43.71 -33.40
#